data_AF-A0A8J3LXF1-F1
#
_entry.id   AF-A0A8J3LXF1-F1
#
_cell.length_a   1.000
_cell.length_b   1.000
_cell.length_c   1.000
_cell.angle_alpha   90.00
_cell.angle_beta   90.00
_cell.angle_gamma   90.00
#
_symmetry.space_group_name_H-M   'P 1'
#
loop_
_entity.id
_entity.type
_entity.pdbx_description
1 polymer ?
#
loop_
_entity_poly.entity_id
_entity_poly.type
_entity_poly.pdbx_seq_one_letter_code
_entity_poly.pdbx_strand_id
1 'polypeptide(L)'
;MRRLMWLGVGLAVGALVVRAVNKKAQAFTPAGIAGSVQQSAVGLLDSVRSFVEDVREGMAEREAEIHEAFTAGALIDEHEEEGK
;
A
#
# COMPACT_ATOMS: atom_id res chain seq x y z
N MET A 1 9.02 1.15 -16.58
CA MET A 1 8.39 2.42 -16.09
C MET A 1 6.98 2.27 -15.49
N ARG A 2 6.10 1.36 -15.95
CA ARG A 2 4.70 1.24 -15.48
C ARG A 2 4.52 0.95 -13.97
N ARG A 3 5.51 0.31 -13.34
CA ARG A 3 5.48 -0.09 -11.92
C ARG A 3 5.58 1.10 -10.95
N LEU A 4 6.45 2.08 -11.26
CA LEU A 4 6.59 3.31 -10.46
C LEU A 4 5.36 4.22 -10.58
N MET A 5 4.72 4.26 -11.74
CA MET A 5 3.46 4.99 -11.89
C MET A 5 2.37 4.42 -10.99
N TRP A 6 2.27 3.10 -10.86
CA TRP A 6 1.26 2.47 -10.02
C TRP A 6 1.52 2.71 -8.53
N LEU A 7 2.78 2.69 -8.10
CA LEU A 7 3.17 3.09 -6.73
C LEU A 7 2.79 4.54 -6.43
N GLY A 8 3.05 5.46 -7.37
CA GLY A 8 2.68 6.88 -7.22
C GLY A 8 1.17 7.10 -7.13
N VAL A 9 0.39 6.35 -7.94
CA VAL A 9 -1.08 6.39 -7.89
C VAL A 9 -1.60 5.89 -6.54
N GLY A 10 -1.08 4.77 -6.03
CA GLY A 10 -1.45 4.25 -4.72
C GLY A 10 -1.18 5.26 -3.59
N LEU A 11 -0.02 5.91 -3.62
CA LEU A 11 0.34 6.94 -2.64
C LEU A 11 -0.60 8.16 -2.71
N ALA A 12 -0.91 8.64 -3.92
CA ALA A 12 -1.80 9.77 -4.14
C ALA A 12 -3.23 9.50 -3.65
N VAL A 13 -3.76 8.31 -3.97
CA VAL A 13 -5.09 7.87 -3.52
C VAL A 13 -5.11 7.72 -2.00
N GLY A 14 -4.09 7.09 -1.41
CA GLY A 14 -3.97 6.94 0.04
C GLY A 14 -3.96 8.30 0.77
N ALA A 15 -3.21 9.28 0.26
CA ALA A 15 -3.16 10.62 0.84
C ALA A 15 -4.53 11.33 0.80
N LEU A 16 -5.30 11.15 -0.29
CA LEU A 16 -6.66 11.72 -0.40
C LEU A 16 -7.63 11.11 0.61
N VAL A 17 -7.57 9.80 0.82
CA VAL A 17 -8.40 9.10 1.82
C VAL A 17 -8.07 9.60 3.23
N VAL A 18 -6.79 9.65 3.60
CA VAL A 18 -6.36 10.17 4.93
C VAL A 18 -6.80 11.63 5.13
N ARG A 19 -6.66 12.46 4.09
CA ARG A 19 -7.12 13.86 4.13
C ARG A 19 -8.65 13.95 4.32
N ALA A 20 -9.42 13.09 3.66
CA ALA A 20 -10.87 13.05 3.80
C ALA A 20 -11.32 12.59 5.20
N VAL A 21 -10.63 11.59 5.77
CA VAL A 21 -10.89 11.11 7.13
C VAL A 21 -10.59 12.20 8.16
N ASN A 22 -9.45 12.89 8.06
CA ASN A 22 -9.10 13.99 8.96
C ASN A 22 -10.12 15.15 8.92
N LYS A 23 -10.63 15.48 7.74
CA LYS A 23 -11.66 16.52 7.57
C LYS A 23 -13.00 16.13 8.22
N LYS A 24 -13.38 14.85 8.14
CA LYS A 24 -14.59 14.34 8.81
C LYS A 24 -14.39 14.21 10.31
N ALA A 25 -13.21 13.77 10.76
CA ALA A 25 -12.88 13.70 12.17
C ALA A 25 -12.97 15.10 12.81
N GLN A 26 -12.31 16.12 12.26
CA GLN A 26 -12.35 17.49 12.79
C GLN A 26 -13.76 18.10 12.90
N ALA A 27 -14.70 17.69 12.03
CA ALA A 27 -16.08 18.16 12.08
C ALA A 27 -16.96 17.45 13.13
N PHE A 28 -16.62 16.21 13.50
CA PHE A 28 -17.44 15.38 14.41
C PHE A 28 -16.82 15.14 15.80
N THR A 29 -15.53 15.44 16.00
CA THR A 29 -14.80 15.12 17.23
C THR A 29 -14.63 16.21 18.30
N PRO A 30 -14.85 17.52 18.09
CA PRO A 30 -14.61 18.53 19.14
C PRO A 30 -15.51 18.36 20.38
N ALA A 31 -16.67 17.69 20.24
CA ALA A 31 -17.64 17.50 21.32
C ALA A 31 -17.67 16.06 21.91
N GLY A 32 -16.91 15.10 21.36
CA GLY A 32 -17.09 13.67 21.65
C GLY A 32 -15.86 12.88 22.12
N ILE A 33 -14.66 13.47 22.15
CA ILE A 33 -13.42 12.78 22.53
C ILE A 33 -13.04 13.08 23.99
N ALA A 34 -13.67 12.40 24.94
CA ALA A 34 -13.21 12.41 26.33
C ALA A 34 -13.02 11.01 26.95
N GLY A 35 -13.42 9.91 26.28
CA GLY A 35 -13.38 8.58 26.90
C GLY A 35 -13.04 7.37 26.02
N SER A 36 -13.28 7.40 24.70
CA SER A 36 -13.22 6.18 23.85
C SER A 36 -11.97 6.03 22.98
N VAL A 37 -11.06 7.01 22.99
CA VAL A 37 -9.91 7.02 22.05
C VAL A 37 -8.84 6.00 22.41
N GLN A 38 -8.56 5.76 23.68
CA GLN A 38 -7.53 4.80 24.09
C GLN A 38 -7.86 3.36 23.62
N GLN A 39 -9.08 2.88 23.86
CA GLN A 39 -9.52 1.53 23.46
C GLN A 39 -9.56 1.40 21.93
N SER A 40 -10.03 2.43 21.24
CA SER A 40 -10.12 2.43 19.77
C SER A 40 -8.74 2.49 19.12
N ALA A 41 -7.78 3.19 19.72
CA ALA A 41 -6.42 3.29 19.24
C ALA A 41 -5.67 1.95 19.32
N VAL A 42 -5.87 1.18 20.40
CA VAL A 42 -5.27 -0.15 20.54
C VAL A 42 -5.81 -1.11 19.48
N GLY A 43 -7.12 -1.14 19.25
CA GLY A 43 -7.72 -1.99 18.20
C GLY A 43 -7.31 -1.58 16.78
N LEU A 44 -7.12 -0.28 16.53
CA LEU A 44 -6.58 0.22 15.26
C LEU A 44 -5.14 -0.22 15.04
N LEU A 45 -4.29 -0.13 16.08
CA LEU A 45 -2.88 -0.55 16.01
C LEU A 45 -2.75 -2.04 15.69
N ASP A 46 -3.59 -2.87 16.31
CA ASP A 46 -3.63 -4.31 16.06
C ASP A 46 -4.04 -4.61 14.61
N SER A 47 -5.08 -3.93 14.12
CA SER A 47 -5.55 -4.05 12.73
C SER A 47 -4.47 -3.63 11.70
N VAL A 48 -3.74 -2.54 11.98
CA VAL A 48 -2.66 -2.08 11.11
C VAL A 48 -1.52 -3.09 11.09
N ARG A 49 -1.17 -3.68 12.24
CA ARG A 49 -0.14 -4.73 12.31
C ARG A 49 -0.56 -5.96 11.51
N SER A 50 -1.78 -6.46 11.71
CA SER A 50 -2.30 -7.62 10.98
C SER A 50 -2.32 -7.37 9.48
N PHE A 51 -2.74 -6.18 9.02
CA PHE A 51 -2.69 -5.84 7.60
C PHE A 51 -1.25 -5.87 7.03
N VAL A 52 -0.27 -5.37 7.78
CA VAL A 52 1.14 -5.41 7.35
C VAL A 52 1.65 -6.85 7.27
N GLU A 53 1.23 -7.72 8.20
CA GLU A 53 1.54 -9.15 8.16
C GLU A 53 0.91 -9.83 6.93
N ASP A 54 -0.38 -9.59 6.66
CA ASP A 54 -1.08 -10.10 5.48
C ASP A 54 -0.42 -9.65 4.16
N VAL A 55 -0.02 -8.37 4.08
CA VAL A 55 0.70 -7.85 2.90
C VAL A 55 2.04 -8.55 2.74
N ARG A 56 2.78 -8.78 3.83
CA ARG A 56 4.08 -9.47 3.78
C ARG A 56 3.92 -10.94 3.38
N GLU A 57 2.89 -11.61 3.88
CA GLU A 57 2.57 -12.98 3.50
C GLU A 57 2.15 -13.08 2.03
N GLY A 58 1.26 -12.20 1.57
CA GLY A 58 0.86 -12.13 0.16
C GLY A 58 2.01 -11.75 -0.78
N MET A 59 2.98 -10.95 -0.32
CA MET A 59 4.21 -10.70 -1.06
C MET A 59 5.07 -11.96 -1.15
N ALA A 60 5.27 -12.69 -0.05
CA ALA A 60 6.04 -13.94 -0.04
C ALA A 60 5.40 -15.03 -0.92
N GLU A 61 4.07 -15.09 -0.98
CA GLU A 61 3.32 -16.03 -1.81
C GLU A 61 3.43 -15.68 -3.31
N ARG A 62 3.48 -14.39 -3.66
CA ARG A 62 3.64 -13.90 -5.05
C ARG A 62 5.10 -13.79 -5.51
N GLU A 63 6.06 -13.73 -4.60
CA GLU A 63 7.49 -13.64 -4.94
C GLU A 63 7.97 -14.91 -5.65
N ALA A 64 7.40 -16.08 -5.33
CA ALA A 64 7.68 -17.34 -6.03
C ALA A 64 7.25 -17.29 -7.51
N GLU A 65 6.07 -16.75 -7.80
CA GLU A 65 5.54 -16.60 -9.17
C GLU A 65 6.35 -15.57 -9.98
N ILE A 66 6.74 -14.45 -9.35
CA ILE A 66 7.58 -13.42 -10.00
C ILE A 66 9.01 -13.92 -10.20
N HIS A 67 9.58 -14.67 -9.25
CA HIS A 67 10.90 -15.27 -9.39
C HIS A 67 10.95 -16.33 -10.49
N GLU A 68 9.95 -17.20 -10.60
CA GLU A 68 9.91 -18.18 -11.70
C GLU A 68 9.85 -17.47 -13.07
N ALA A 69 9.01 -16.43 -13.20
CA ALA A 69 8.92 -15.60 -14.40
C ALA A 69 10.20 -14.79 -14.69
N PHE A 70 10.94 -14.36 -13.65
CA PHE A 70 12.20 -13.63 -13.78
C PHE A 70 13.38 -14.54 -14.13
N THR A 71 13.40 -15.77 -13.59
CA THR A 71 14.46 -16.77 -13.85
C THR A 71 14.28 -17.43 -15.22
N ALA A 72 13.06 -17.48 -15.75
CA ALA A 72 12.74 -17.93 -17.10
C ALA A 72 13.17 -16.94 -18.23
N GLY A 73 13.81 -15.81 -17.90
CA GLY A 73 14.50 -14.97 -18.89
C GLY A 73 13.65 -14.01 -19.73
N ALA A 74 12.39 -13.74 -19.36
CA ALA A 74 11.45 -13.02 -20.22
C ALA A 74 11.57 -11.47 -20.24
N LEU A 75 12.70 -10.87 -19.86
CA LEU A 75 12.87 -9.39 -19.93
C LEU A 75 14.18 -8.92 -20.56
N ILE A 76 14.89 -9.77 -21.32
CA ILE A 76 16.09 -9.34 -22.09
C ILE A 76 15.74 -8.85 -23.52
N ASP A 77 14.50 -9.01 -23.99
CA ASP A 77 14.23 -8.91 -25.44
C ASP A 77 13.40 -7.68 -25.89
N GLU A 78 13.78 -6.43 -25.59
CA GLU A 78 13.18 -5.28 -26.34
C GLU A 78 14.09 -4.04 -26.57
N HIS A 79 15.42 -4.10 -26.41
CA HIS A 79 16.29 -2.96 -26.80
C HIS A 79 17.60 -3.35 -27.51
N GLU A 80 17.56 -4.33 -28.40
CA GLU A 80 18.53 -4.44 -29.51
C GLU A 80 17.83 -4.10 -30.83
N GLU A 81 17.40 -2.85 -31.00
CA GLU A 81 16.98 -2.34 -32.31
C GLU A 81 17.96 -1.24 -32.74
N GLU A 82 18.86 -1.68 -33.63
CA GLU A 82 19.55 -0.96 -34.72
C GLU A 82 20.13 0.45 -34.46
N GLY A 83 21.46 0.52 -34.50
CA GLY A 83 22.19 1.79 -34.35
C GLY A 83 23.58 1.88 -34.97
N LYS A 84 23.80 1.24 -36.13
CA LYS A 84 24.88 1.45 -37.12
C LYS A 84 26.27 0.87 -36.86
#